data_AF-A0A822XTH1-F1
#
_entry.id   AF-A0A822XTH1-F1
#
_cell.length_a   1.000
_cell.length_b   1.000
_cell.length_c   1.000
_cell.angle_alpha   90.00
_cell.angle_beta   90.00
_cell.angle_gamma   90.00
#
_symmetry.space_group_name_H-M   'P 1'
#
loop_
_entity.id
_entity.type
_entity.pdbx_description
1 polymer ?
#
loop_
_entity_poly.entity_id
_entity_poly.type
_entity_poly.pdbx_seq_one_letter_code
_entity_poly.pdbx_strand_id
1 'polypeptide(L)'
;MDNLSRSEGSSSSSNQSGSERSNSEGEELKVMDDQIGLALGLEANGEATGYHVPRILRFRSCDAVPPSSTPGYHPILSVNYAEAHCWVAYKSLLSVLREAMVGFVDHSSVVMLQLKLKELMMRSPCPFSSNRRFPAGEVYVCLDRLPFIDLMWKLHRASTLLSSSSHDDNITSYYKAIREAMRLLSKDSEGPFPLLFSRSIFESYFLLRWIEETGTDSHIN
;
A
#
# COMPACT_ATOMS: atom_id res chain seq x y z
N MET A 1 -75.85 -5.44 -6.79
CA MET A 1 -75.71 -6.67 -5.98
C MET A 1 -74.43 -6.54 -5.16
N ASP A 2 -74.33 -5.61 -4.22
CA ASP A 2 -75.09 -5.47 -2.96
C ASP A 2 -74.90 -6.68 -2.04
N ASN A 3 -73.97 -6.56 -1.10
CA ASN A 3 -74.23 -6.42 0.35
C ASN A 3 -72.92 -6.72 1.12
N LEU A 4 -72.34 -5.81 1.92
CA LEU A 4 -72.81 -5.36 3.24
C LEU A 4 -72.94 -6.55 4.20
N SER A 5 -72.35 -6.61 5.40
CA SER A 5 -72.04 -5.54 6.34
C SER A 5 -71.47 -6.12 7.66
N ARG A 6 -70.73 -5.28 8.40
CA ARG A 6 -70.81 -5.04 9.88
C ARG A 6 -70.35 -6.15 10.85
N SER A 7 -69.95 -5.87 12.10
CA SER A 7 -69.82 -4.67 12.96
C SER A 7 -69.06 -5.15 14.22
N GLU A 8 -68.08 -4.41 14.74
CA GLU A 8 -68.12 -3.55 15.95
C GLU A 8 -67.86 -4.22 17.31
N GLY A 9 -67.21 -3.45 18.19
CA GLY A 9 -67.09 -3.69 19.63
C GLY A 9 -65.63 -3.57 20.10
N SER A 10 -65.10 -2.37 20.37
CA SER A 10 -65.21 -1.61 21.65
C SER A 10 -64.52 -2.32 22.83
N SER A 11 -63.84 -1.72 23.80
CA SER A 11 -63.21 -0.43 24.07
C SER A 11 -62.51 -0.60 25.43
N SER A 12 -61.34 0.02 25.59
CA SER A 12 -60.80 0.63 26.82
C SER A 12 -60.38 -0.19 28.07
N SER A 13 -59.24 0.29 28.60
CA SER A 13 -58.85 0.52 30.01
C SER A 13 -57.91 -0.48 30.72
N SER A 14 -56.66 -0.03 30.88
CA SER A 14 -55.93 0.14 32.16
C SER A 14 -55.97 -0.97 33.23
N ASN A 15 -54.81 -1.53 33.58
CA ASN A 15 -54.19 -1.28 34.90
C ASN A 15 -52.79 -1.90 35.03
N GLN A 16 -51.94 -1.15 35.74
CA GLN A 16 -50.62 -1.49 36.25
C GLN A 16 -50.67 -2.65 37.25
N SER A 17 -49.62 -3.47 37.30
CA SER A 17 -48.77 -3.68 38.51
C SER A 17 -47.65 -4.66 38.20
N GLY A 18 -46.47 -4.34 38.71
CA GLY A 18 -45.22 -5.03 38.43
C GLY A 18 -45.08 -6.40 39.07
N SER A 19 -44.08 -7.14 38.58
CA SER A 19 -43.40 -8.19 39.33
C SER A 19 -41.98 -8.28 38.81
N GLU A 20 -41.04 -7.95 39.70
CA GLU A 20 -39.62 -8.15 39.58
C GLU A 20 -39.30 -9.66 39.55
N ARG A 21 -38.51 -10.11 38.57
CA ARG A 21 -37.50 -11.16 38.78
C ARG A 21 -36.51 -11.24 37.63
N SER A 22 -35.34 -10.66 37.90
CA SER A 22 -33.98 -11.15 37.65
C SER A 22 -33.77 -12.32 36.67
N ASN A 23 -32.94 -12.08 35.66
CA ASN A 23 -31.80 -12.92 35.23
C ASN A 23 -30.83 -11.94 34.54
N SER A 24 -29.76 -11.50 35.20
CA SER A 24 -28.40 -12.09 35.15
C SER A 24 -27.94 -12.42 33.73
N GLU A 25 -26.79 -11.86 33.35
CA GLU A 25 -26.04 -12.01 32.09
C GLU A 25 -26.31 -10.93 31.03
N GLY A 26 -25.85 -9.71 31.31
CA GLY A 26 -25.86 -8.57 30.39
C GLY A 26 -24.63 -7.66 30.51
N GLU A 27 -23.51 -8.19 30.98
CA GLU A 27 -22.25 -7.46 31.16
C GLU A 27 -21.07 -8.28 30.63
N GLU A 28 -21.05 -8.67 29.34
CA GLU A 28 -19.80 -9.09 28.70
C GLU A 28 -19.93 -9.21 27.17
N LEU A 29 -20.38 -8.16 26.48
CA LEU A 29 -20.16 -8.03 25.02
C LEU A 29 -20.48 -6.60 24.57
N LYS A 30 -19.83 -5.63 25.21
CA LYS A 30 -19.75 -4.25 24.68
C LYS A 30 -18.38 -3.63 24.93
N VAL A 31 -17.35 -4.45 24.74
CA VAL A 31 -15.94 -4.05 24.69
C VAL A 31 -15.30 -4.79 23.51
N MET A 32 -15.73 -4.48 22.28
CA MET A 32 -14.99 -4.92 21.10
C MET A 32 -15.26 -4.11 19.82
N ASP A 33 -15.81 -2.89 19.92
CA ASP A 33 -16.01 -2.01 18.74
C ASP A 33 -15.26 -0.66 18.80
N ASP A 34 -14.50 -0.40 19.87
CA ASP A 34 -13.72 0.84 20.01
C ASP A 34 -12.22 0.68 19.63
N GLN A 35 -11.84 -0.41 18.95
CA GLN A 35 -10.44 -0.67 18.54
C GLN A 35 -10.18 -0.65 17.04
N ILE A 36 -11.12 -0.16 16.23
CA ILE A 36 -10.90 0.11 14.79
C ILE A 36 -11.27 1.56 14.46
N GLY A 37 -11.00 2.48 15.40
CA GLY A 37 -11.31 3.91 15.31
C GLY A 37 -10.09 4.82 15.37
N LEU A 38 -8.89 4.36 15.01
CA LEU A 38 -7.65 5.12 15.17
C LEU A 38 -6.68 5.00 13.98
N ALA A 39 -7.20 4.84 12.75
CA ALA A 39 -6.34 4.80 11.56
C ALA A 39 -6.83 5.54 10.33
N LEU A 40 -8.03 6.14 10.30
CA LEU A 40 -8.52 6.84 9.12
C LEU A 40 -9.35 8.07 9.51
N GLY A 41 -8.68 9.20 9.71
CA GLY A 41 -9.32 10.51 9.77
C GLY A 41 -9.80 10.94 8.39
N LEU A 42 -11.09 10.80 8.13
CA LEU A 42 -11.81 11.44 7.03
C LEU A 42 -12.99 12.19 7.64
N GLU A 43 -12.73 13.41 8.10
CA GLU A 43 -13.79 14.39 8.38
C GLU A 43 -13.95 15.27 7.14
N ALA A 44 -15.15 15.26 6.59
CA ALA A 44 -15.59 16.19 5.56
C ALA A 44 -16.23 17.40 6.25
N ASN A 45 -15.54 18.55 6.25
CA ASN A 45 -16.14 19.86 6.04
C ASN A 45 -15.03 20.92 5.89
N GLY A 46 -15.24 21.84 4.96
CA GLY A 46 -14.20 22.66 4.36
C GLY A 46 -13.58 23.69 5.30
N GLU A 47 -12.25 23.66 5.39
CA GLU A 47 -11.41 24.85 5.45
C GLU A 47 -10.02 24.46 4.95
N ALA A 48 -9.48 25.24 4.00
CA ALA A 48 -8.22 24.97 3.34
C ALA A 48 -7.05 25.08 4.34
N THR A 49 -6.75 23.98 5.02
CA THR A 49 -5.48 23.81 5.71
C THR A 49 -4.68 22.80 4.91
N GLY A 50 -3.79 23.33 4.05
CA GLY A 50 -2.84 22.52 3.33
C GLY A 50 -2.11 21.63 4.33
N TYR A 51 -2.23 20.32 4.16
CA TYR A 51 -1.40 19.36 4.87
C TYR A 51 0.05 19.69 4.56
N HIS A 52 0.66 20.48 5.44
CA HIS A 52 2.08 20.69 5.46
C HIS A 52 2.69 19.38 5.96
N VAL A 53 2.85 18.43 5.04
CA VAL A 53 3.82 17.36 5.23
C VAL A 53 5.14 18.09 5.47
N PRO A 54 5.86 17.85 6.59
CA PRO A 54 7.17 18.43 6.81
C PRO A 54 8.12 17.92 5.73
N ARG A 55 8.16 18.62 4.60
CA ARG A 55 9.24 18.50 3.65
C ARG A 55 10.42 19.19 4.28
N ILE A 56 11.57 18.53 4.24
CA ILE A 56 12.92 19.05 4.46
C ILE A 56 13.51 18.72 5.85
N LEU A 57 14.06 17.51 5.98
CA LEU A 57 15.44 17.41 6.49
C LEU A 57 16.36 17.61 5.29
N ARG A 58 16.64 18.88 4.94
CA ARG A 58 17.80 19.21 4.10
C ARG A 58 18.99 18.97 4.99
N PHE A 59 19.51 17.76 4.99
CA PHE A 59 20.89 17.56 5.41
C PHE A 59 21.78 18.19 4.32
N ARG A 60 22.05 19.49 4.48
CA ARG A 60 23.26 20.09 3.93
C ARG A 60 24.42 19.51 4.72
N SER A 61 24.99 18.42 4.21
CA SER A 61 26.36 18.03 4.53
C SER A 61 26.91 17.25 3.36
N CYS A 62 27.47 17.98 2.41
CA CYS A 62 28.40 17.43 1.43
C CYS A 62 29.62 18.35 1.37
N ASP A 63 30.27 18.52 2.52
CA ASP A 63 31.73 18.68 2.62
C ASP A 63 32.29 17.85 3.79
N ALA A 64 31.47 16.99 4.40
CA ALA A 64 31.97 16.02 5.36
C ALA A 64 32.64 14.89 4.58
N VAL A 65 33.97 14.89 4.60
CA VAL A 65 34.81 13.77 4.16
C VAL A 65 34.22 12.48 4.74
N PRO A 66 33.85 11.48 3.93
CA PRO A 66 33.32 10.22 4.46
C PRO A 66 34.36 9.60 5.40
N PRO A 67 33.96 8.94 6.50
CA PRO A 67 34.91 8.18 7.30
C PRO A 67 35.61 7.17 6.38
N SER A 68 36.88 7.43 6.13
CA SER A 68 37.75 6.60 5.31
C SER A 68 37.96 5.27 6.03
N SER A 69 37.31 4.20 5.57
CA SER A 69 37.84 2.80 5.58
C SER A 69 36.78 1.71 5.47
N THR A 70 35.48 1.98 5.70
CA THR A 70 34.47 0.90 5.64
C THR A 70 33.88 0.77 4.24
N PRO A 71 34.10 -0.35 3.52
CA PRO A 71 33.48 -0.60 2.22
C PRO A 71 31.95 -0.65 2.35
N GLY A 72 31.25 -0.26 1.29
CA GLY A 72 29.79 -0.27 1.23
C GLY A 72 29.15 1.09 0.95
N TYR A 73 27.84 1.17 1.15
CA TYR A 73 27.06 2.39 0.96
C TYR A 73 27.14 3.35 2.13
N HIS A 74 27.30 4.64 1.82
CA HIS A 74 27.28 5.75 2.76
C HIS A 74 26.44 6.92 2.23
N PRO A 75 25.79 7.73 3.10
CA PRO A 75 25.74 7.59 4.56
C PRO A 75 24.70 6.53 5.00
N ILE A 76 24.94 5.86 6.14
CA ILE A 76 24.07 4.79 6.67
C ILE A 76 22.62 5.25 6.89
N LEU A 77 22.39 6.51 7.28
CA LEU A 77 21.03 7.03 7.45
C LEU A 77 20.24 7.01 6.13
N SER A 78 20.88 7.35 5.00
CA SER A 78 20.26 7.26 3.68
C SER A 78 20.01 5.81 3.26
N VAL A 79 20.90 4.88 3.66
CA VAL A 79 20.72 3.44 3.40
C VAL A 79 19.48 2.94 4.14
N ASN A 80 19.40 3.18 5.45
CA ASN A 80 18.26 2.76 6.26
C ASN A 80 16.93 3.36 5.76
N TYR A 81 16.96 4.63 5.37
CA TYR A 81 15.79 5.29 4.78
C TYR A 81 15.37 4.62 3.47
N ALA A 82 16.33 4.28 2.60
CA ALA A 82 16.04 3.61 1.34
C ALA A 82 15.56 2.16 1.55
N GLU A 83 16.13 1.42 2.52
CA GLU A 83 15.74 0.03 2.86
C GLU A 83 14.31 -0.06 3.41
N ALA A 84 13.80 1.00 4.02
CA ALA A 84 12.44 1.04 4.55
C ALA A 84 11.35 1.00 3.45
N HIS A 85 11.70 1.22 2.19
CA HIS A 85 10.77 1.18 1.07
C HIS A 85 10.45 -0.25 0.61
N CYS A 86 9.29 -0.39 -0.05
CA CYS A 86 8.86 -1.67 -0.61
C CYS A 86 9.41 -1.86 -2.02
N TRP A 87 10.49 -2.64 -2.13
CA TRP A 87 11.20 -2.89 -3.38
C TRP A 87 10.72 -4.16 -4.08
N VAL A 88 10.37 -4.05 -5.36
CA VAL A 88 10.01 -5.21 -6.20
C VAL A 88 10.73 -5.14 -7.53
N ALA A 89 11.23 -6.27 -8.02
CA ALA A 89 11.84 -6.35 -9.34
C ALA A 89 10.82 -5.98 -10.43
N TYR A 90 11.20 -5.06 -11.33
CA TYR A 90 10.32 -4.56 -12.40
C TYR A 90 9.72 -5.68 -13.25
N LYS A 91 10.56 -6.65 -13.65
CA LYS A 91 10.13 -7.80 -14.47
C LYS A 91 9.06 -8.64 -13.77
N SER A 92 9.19 -8.87 -12.47
CA SER A 92 8.24 -9.66 -11.68
C SER A 92 6.90 -8.96 -11.56
N LEU A 93 6.90 -7.67 -11.20
CA LEU A 93 5.68 -6.88 -11.12
C LEU A 93 4.96 -6.79 -12.48
N LEU A 94 5.72 -6.52 -13.54
CA LEU A 94 5.15 -6.40 -14.88
C LEU A 94 4.56 -7.72 -15.38
N SER A 95 5.17 -8.86 -15.04
CA SER A 95 4.63 -10.18 -15.34
C SER A 95 3.26 -10.39 -14.70
N VAL A 96 3.13 -10.07 -13.40
CA VAL A 96 1.87 -10.20 -12.66
C VAL A 96 0.78 -9.29 -13.23
N LEU A 97 1.12 -8.03 -13.55
CA LEU A 97 0.17 -7.09 -14.15
C LEU A 97 -0.28 -7.51 -15.56
N ARG A 98 0.63 -8.07 -16.38
CA ARG A 98 0.29 -8.58 -17.72
C ARG A 98 -0.62 -9.79 -17.64
N GLU A 99 -0.33 -10.73 -16.75
CA GLU A 99 -1.18 -11.90 -16.52
C GLU A 99 -2.60 -11.47 -16.10
N ALA A 100 -2.70 -10.53 -15.17
CA ALA A 100 -3.97 -9.95 -14.71
C ALA A 100 -4.76 -9.23 -15.81
N MET A 101 -4.08 -8.70 -16.83
CA MET A 101 -4.69 -7.99 -17.96
C MET A 101 -5.25 -8.96 -19.01
N VAL A 102 -4.60 -10.11 -19.22
CA VAL A 102 -5.00 -11.08 -20.26
C VAL A 102 -6.02 -12.09 -19.75
N GLY A 103 -6.02 -12.39 -18.45
CA GLY A 103 -6.95 -13.32 -17.83
C GLY A 103 -8.41 -12.85 -17.87
N PHE A 104 -9.33 -13.81 -17.97
CA PHE A 104 -10.75 -13.58 -17.71
C PHE A 104 -10.93 -13.22 -16.22
N VAL A 105 -11.78 -12.24 -15.93
CA VAL A 105 -12.06 -11.85 -14.54
C VAL A 105 -13.08 -12.82 -13.96
N ASP A 106 -12.58 -13.81 -13.24
CA ASP A 106 -13.37 -14.61 -12.30
C ASP A 106 -12.85 -14.43 -10.87
N HIS A 107 -13.64 -14.93 -9.90
CA HIS A 107 -13.30 -14.81 -8.49
C HIS A 107 -11.93 -15.42 -8.16
N SER A 108 -11.61 -16.58 -8.73
CA SER A 108 -10.35 -17.29 -8.50
C SER A 108 -9.15 -16.50 -9.02
N SER A 109 -9.25 -15.90 -10.21
CA SER A 109 -8.19 -15.12 -10.83
C SER A 109 -7.91 -13.84 -10.05
N VAL A 110 -8.95 -13.19 -9.52
CA VAL A 110 -8.81 -12.00 -8.67
C VAL A 110 -8.15 -12.34 -7.34
N VAL A 111 -8.56 -13.44 -6.69
CA VAL A 111 -7.92 -13.92 -5.45
C VAL A 111 -6.45 -14.29 -5.70
N MET A 112 -6.16 -14.99 -6.81
CA MET A 112 -4.79 -15.33 -7.18
C MET A 112 -3.93 -14.10 -7.45
N LEU A 113 -4.47 -13.07 -8.09
CA LEU A 113 -3.75 -11.80 -8.27
C LEU A 113 -3.44 -11.15 -6.92
N GLN A 114 -4.41 -11.06 -6.02
CA GLN A 114 -4.21 -10.49 -4.68
C GLN A 114 -3.10 -11.23 -3.93
N LEU A 115 -3.08 -12.56 -4.00
CA LEU A 115 -2.04 -13.39 -3.41
C LEU A 115 -0.67 -13.11 -4.04
N LYS A 116 -0.56 -13.06 -5.37
CA LYS A 116 0.70 -12.76 -6.06
C LYS A 116 1.22 -11.36 -5.73
N LEU A 117 0.37 -10.35 -5.67
CA LEU A 117 0.76 -8.99 -5.31
C LEU A 117 1.21 -8.91 -3.85
N LYS A 118 0.48 -9.54 -2.93
CA LYS A 118 0.86 -9.62 -1.52
C LYS A 118 2.19 -10.35 -1.35
N GLU A 119 2.40 -11.44 -2.07
CA GLU A 119 3.66 -12.19 -2.06
C GLU A 119 4.82 -11.33 -2.58
N LEU A 120 4.64 -10.62 -3.70
CA LEU A 120 5.65 -9.70 -4.21
C LEU A 120 6.00 -8.63 -3.17
N MET A 121 5.01 -8.05 -2.48
CA MET A 121 5.25 -6.99 -1.49
C MET A 121 5.94 -7.48 -0.22
N MET A 122 5.61 -8.69 0.24
CA MET A 122 6.08 -9.22 1.53
C MET A 122 7.36 -10.05 1.43
N ARG A 123 7.60 -10.69 0.28
CA ARG A 123 8.71 -11.65 0.10
C ARG A 123 9.80 -11.17 -0.83
N SER A 124 9.64 -10.04 -1.52
CA SER A 124 10.74 -9.49 -2.32
C SER A 124 11.85 -9.01 -1.40
N PRO A 125 13.06 -9.59 -1.46
CA PRO A 125 14.17 -9.10 -0.66
C PRO A 125 14.53 -7.68 -1.13
N CYS A 126 14.90 -6.81 -0.19
CA CYS A 126 15.51 -5.53 -0.53
C CYS A 126 16.69 -5.79 -1.49
N PRO A 127 16.88 -5.02 -2.58
CA PRO A 127 17.91 -5.31 -3.58
C PRO A 127 19.33 -4.94 -3.17
N PHE A 128 19.47 -4.16 -2.11
CA PHE A 128 20.76 -3.67 -1.61
C PHE A 128 20.81 -3.85 -0.09
N SER A 129 21.96 -3.50 0.48
CA SER A 129 22.17 -3.27 1.91
C SER A 129 23.39 -2.39 2.09
N SER A 130 23.72 -2.01 3.33
CA SER A 130 24.96 -1.28 3.64
C SER A 130 26.21 -1.93 3.01
N ASN A 131 26.27 -3.25 2.95
CA ASN A 131 27.37 -4.04 2.40
C ASN A 131 27.07 -4.71 1.04
N ARG A 132 25.92 -4.44 0.42
CA ARG A 132 25.56 -4.99 -0.90
C ARG A 132 25.08 -3.89 -1.82
N ARG A 133 25.86 -3.64 -2.87
CA ARG A 133 25.51 -2.62 -3.86
C ARG A 133 24.24 -3.00 -4.60
N PHE A 134 23.49 -2.00 -5.02
CA PHE A 134 22.30 -2.18 -5.85
C PHE A 134 22.68 -2.92 -7.15
N PRO A 135 21.91 -3.91 -7.63
CA PRO A 135 22.33 -4.76 -8.74
C PRO A 135 22.58 -4.00 -10.04
N ALA A 136 23.60 -4.40 -10.81
CA ALA A 136 23.91 -3.78 -12.10
C ALA A 136 22.95 -4.31 -13.16
N GLY A 137 22.41 -3.43 -14.01
CA GLY A 137 21.57 -3.82 -15.14
C GLY A 137 20.17 -4.31 -14.78
N GLU A 138 19.80 -4.28 -13.50
CA GLU A 138 18.44 -4.55 -13.04
C GLU A 138 17.69 -3.27 -12.71
N VAL A 139 16.37 -3.37 -12.78
CA VAL A 139 15.44 -2.27 -12.49
C VAL A 139 14.46 -2.74 -11.44
N TYR A 140 14.30 -1.94 -10.39
CA TYR A 140 13.33 -2.18 -9.32
C TYR A 140 12.31 -1.05 -9.25
N VAL A 141 11.19 -1.34 -8.61
CA VAL A 141 10.07 -0.43 -8.38
C VAL A 141 9.91 -0.22 -6.88
N CYS A 142 9.72 1.02 -6.44
CA CYS A 142 9.26 1.33 -5.08
C CYS A 142 7.73 1.42 -5.06
N LEU A 143 7.06 0.46 -4.44
CA LEU A 143 5.58 0.36 -4.47
C LEU A 143 4.88 1.34 -3.53
N ASP A 144 5.56 1.78 -2.48
CA ASP A 144 5.06 2.65 -1.42
C ASP A 144 5.27 4.15 -1.69
N ARG A 145 5.65 4.50 -2.93
CA ARG A 145 5.89 5.90 -3.33
C ARG A 145 4.84 6.38 -4.33
N LEU A 146 4.60 7.68 -4.32
CA LEU A 146 3.72 8.32 -5.29
C LEU A 146 4.32 8.32 -6.70
N PRO A 147 3.50 8.19 -7.75
CA PRO A 147 2.04 7.96 -7.71
C PRO A 147 1.62 6.48 -7.54
N PHE A 148 2.57 5.55 -7.37
CA PHE A 148 2.28 4.11 -7.41
C PHE A 148 1.50 3.59 -6.20
N ILE A 149 1.74 4.17 -5.01
CA ILE A 149 1.00 3.78 -3.79
C ILE A 149 -0.52 3.94 -3.96
N ASP A 150 -0.98 5.07 -4.48
CA ASP A 150 -2.42 5.34 -4.72
C ASP A 150 -3.03 4.34 -5.70
N LEU A 151 -2.23 3.91 -6.66
CA LEU A 151 -2.65 2.98 -7.68
C LEU A 151 -2.71 1.55 -7.18
N MET A 152 -1.76 1.14 -6.35
CA MET A 152 -1.82 -0.14 -5.65
C MET A 152 -3.07 -0.23 -4.76
N TRP A 153 -3.41 0.86 -4.07
CA TRP A 153 -4.67 0.96 -3.33
C TRP A 153 -5.91 0.81 -4.21
N LYS A 154 -5.94 1.49 -5.37
CA LYS A 154 -7.05 1.36 -6.34
C LYS A 154 -7.18 -0.06 -6.87
N LEU A 155 -6.06 -0.71 -7.20
CA LEU A 155 -6.04 -2.08 -7.69
C LEU A 155 -6.51 -3.06 -6.62
N HIS A 156 -6.01 -2.92 -5.38
CA HIS A 156 -6.45 -3.73 -4.26
C HIS A 156 -7.96 -3.58 -4.02
N ARG A 157 -8.45 -2.33 -3.92
CA ARG A 157 -9.88 -2.04 -3.74
C ARG A 157 -10.75 -2.61 -4.85
N ALA A 158 -10.37 -2.41 -6.12
CA ALA A 158 -11.12 -2.95 -7.25
C ALA A 158 -11.16 -4.49 -7.23
N SER A 159 -10.04 -5.12 -6.87
CA SER A 159 -9.96 -6.57 -6.72
C SER A 159 -10.88 -7.06 -5.58
N THR A 160 -10.86 -6.40 -4.42
CA THR A 160 -11.74 -6.77 -3.29
C THR A 160 -13.23 -6.65 -3.64
N LEU A 161 -13.62 -5.60 -4.38
CA LEU A 161 -15.01 -5.42 -4.82
C LEU A 161 -15.46 -6.50 -5.81
N LEU A 162 -14.56 -6.96 -6.68
CA LEU A 162 -14.84 -8.09 -7.59
C LEU A 162 -14.97 -9.41 -6.84
N SER A 163 -14.23 -9.60 -5.75
CA SER A 163 -14.36 -10.79 -4.92
C SER A 163 -15.72 -10.87 -4.21
N SER A 164 -16.37 -9.73 -3.94
CA SER A 164 -17.68 -9.67 -3.26
C SER A 164 -18.86 -9.51 -4.19
N SER A 165 -18.70 -8.87 -5.36
CA SER A 165 -19.78 -8.60 -6.32
C SER A 165 -19.25 -8.39 -7.74
N SER A 166 -19.76 -9.16 -8.70
CA SER A 166 -19.44 -9.01 -10.12
C SER A 166 -20.39 -7.99 -10.78
N HIS A 167 -20.11 -6.70 -10.61
CA HIS A 167 -20.77 -5.62 -11.35
C HIS A 167 -19.85 -5.12 -12.47
N ASP A 168 -20.40 -4.78 -13.63
CA ASP A 168 -19.65 -4.31 -14.81
C ASP A 168 -18.74 -3.10 -14.49
N ASP A 169 -19.19 -2.23 -13.59
CA ASP A 169 -18.41 -1.07 -13.11
C ASP A 169 -17.16 -1.48 -12.33
N ASN A 170 -17.22 -2.58 -11.56
CA ASN A 170 -16.08 -3.11 -10.81
C ASN A 170 -15.05 -3.72 -11.75
N ILE A 171 -15.50 -4.46 -12.78
CA ILE A 171 -14.64 -5.05 -13.81
C ILE A 171 -13.92 -3.95 -14.59
N THR A 172 -14.67 -2.91 -14.98
CA THR A 172 -14.11 -1.74 -15.66
C THR A 172 -13.08 -1.02 -14.80
N SER A 173 -13.36 -0.83 -13.51
CA SER A 173 -12.46 -0.18 -12.56
C SER A 173 -11.18 -0.99 -12.34
N TYR A 174 -11.29 -2.31 -12.27
CA TYR A 174 -10.16 -3.24 -12.15
C TYR A 174 -9.19 -3.13 -13.33
N TYR A 175 -9.70 -3.28 -14.56
CA TYR A 175 -8.85 -3.18 -15.75
C TYR A 175 -8.34 -1.75 -15.98
N LYS A 176 -9.08 -0.72 -15.55
CA LYS A 176 -8.60 0.65 -15.56
C LYS A 176 -7.40 0.82 -14.61
N ALA A 177 -7.45 0.26 -13.40
CA ALA A 177 -6.34 0.31 -12.46
C ALA A 177 -5.09 -0.41 -12.99
N ILE A 178 -5.25 -1.62 -13.56
CA ILE A 178 -4.11 -2.37 -14.14
C ILE A 178 -3.48 -1.62 -15.31
N ARG A 179 -4.29 -1.10 -16.24
CA ARG A 179 -3.78 -0.33 -17.38
C ARG A 179 -3.04 0.92 -16.93
N GLU A 180 -3.56 1.62 -15.93
CA GLU A 180 -2.89 2.80 -15.38
C GLU A 180 -1.56 2.44 -14.71
N ALA A 181 -1.47 1.29 -14.03
CA ALA A 181 -0.22 0.78 -13.48
C ALA A 181 0.82 0.48 -14.54
N MET A 182 0.43 -0.25 -15.57
CA MET A 182 1.32 -0.54 -16.70
C MET A 182 1.73 0.74 -17.44
N ARG A 183 0.82 1.72 -17.57
CA ARG A 183 1.09 3.02 -18.20
C ARG A 183 2.13 3.82 -17.41
N LEU A 184 1.99 3.90 -16.09
CA LEU A 184 2.95 4.60 -15.22
C LEU A 184 4.33 3.93 -15.28
N LEU A 185 4.38 2.61 -15.19
CA LEU A 185 5.60 1.81 -15.34
C LEU A 185 6.26 1.90 -16.73
N SER A 186 5.57 2.45 -17.72
CA SER A 186 6.11 2.63 -19.08
C SER A 186 6.56 4.07 -19.36
N LYS A 187 6.12 5.05 -18.58
CA LYS A 187 6.35 6.50 -18.83
C LYS A 187 7.28 7.16 -17.80
N ASP A 188 7.94 6.37 -16.97
CA ASP A 188 8.66 6.86 -15.78
C ASP A 188 9.85 7.79 -16.06
N SER A 189 10.12 8.13 -17.32
CA SER A 189 11.15 9.10 -17.71
C SER A 189 10.75 10.58 -17.54
N GLU A 190 9.49 10.91 -17.21
CA GLU A 190 9.01 12.31 -17.32
C GLU A 190 8.50 12.96 -16.01
N GLY A 191 8.47 12.22 -14.89
CA GLY A 191 7.95 12.72 -13.61
C GLY A 191 9.04 13.25 -12.65
N PRO A 192 8.70 14.16 -11.71
CA PRO A 192 9.64 14.62 -10.66
C PRO A 192 9.99 13.53 -9.63
N PHE A 193 9.28 12.40 -9.63
CA PHE A 193 9.49 11.28 -8.73
C PHE A 193 9.71 10.00 -9.54
N PRO A 194 10.93 9.43 -9.56
CA PRO A 194 11.18 8.18 -10.24
C PRO A 194 10.42 7.04 -9.55
N LEU A 195 9.78 6.19 -10.34
CA LEU A 195 9.16 4.94 -9.91
C LEU A 195 10.08 3.75 -10.15
N LEU A 196 10.91 3.82 -11.18
CA LEU A 196 11.85 2.82 -11.66
C LEU A 196 13.27 3.22 -11.28
N PHE A 197 13.93 2.32 -10.59
CA PHE A 197 15.27 2.54 -10.07
C PHE A 197 16.22 1.56 -10.74
N SER A 198 17.05 2.10 -11.64
CA SER A 198 18.36 1.52 -11.92
C SER A 198 19.34 1.90 -10.81
N ARG A 199 20.51 1.26 -10.76
CA ARG A 199 21.57 1.62 -9.81
C ARG A 199 21.89 3.12 -9.80
N SER A 200 22.03 3.75 -10.98
CA SER A 200 22.42 5.16 -11.06
C SER A 200 21.33 6.09 -10.53
N ILE A 201 20.06 5.81 -10.85
CA ILE A 201 18.92 6.56 -10.33
C ILE A 201 18.83 6.37 -8.82
N PHE A 202 18.97 5.14 -8.33
CA PHE A 202 18.97 4.82 -6.90
C PHE A 202 20.05 5.60 -6.14
N GLU A 203 21.31 5.48 -6.55
CA GLU A 203 22.44 6.14 -5.90
C GLU A 203 22.28 7.67 -5.91
N SER A 204 21.86 8.24 -7.05
CA SER A 204 21.63 9.69 -7.16
C SER A 204 20.44 10.17 -6.35
N TYR A 205 19.34 9.40 -6.30
CA TYR A 205 18.10 9.83 -5.66
C TYR A 205 18.21 9.83 -4.14
N PHE A 206 18.85 8.80 -3.57
CA PHE A 206 19.07 8.67 -2.13
C PHE A 206 20.38 9.31 -1.64
N LEU A 207 21.13 9.97 -2.54
CA LEU A 207 22.42 10.60 -2.26
C LEU A 207 23.42 9.62 -1.65
N LEU A 208 23.45 8.39 -2.19
CA LEU A 208 24.28 7.30 -1.72
C LEU A 208 25.57 7.22 -2.53
N ARG A 209 26.66 6.93 -1.83
CA ARG A 209 27.97 6.64 -2.43
C ARG A 209 28.42 5.25 -2.03
N TRP A 210 28.84 4.46 -3.01
CA TRP A 210 29.48 3.18 -2.77
C TRP A 210 31.00 3.37 -2.64
N ILE A 211 31.58 2.86 -1.55
CA ILE A 211 33.02 2.80 -1.31
C ILE A 211 33.47 1.36 -1.55
N GLU A 212 34.40 1.17 -2.49
CA GLU A 212 34.96 -0.15 -2.76
C GLU A 212 35.89 -0.60 -1.63
N GLU A 213 36.00 -1.91 -1.42
CA GLU A 213 37.00 -2.48 -0.53
C GLU A 213 38.38 -2.21 -1.13
N THR A 214 39.17 -1.37 -0.47
CA THR A 214 40.57 -1.18 -0.86
C THR A 214 41.29 -2.48 -0.57
N GLY A 215 41.51 -3.29 -1.60
CA GLY A 215 42.38 -4.46 -1.50
C GLY A 215 43.72 -4.02 -0.93
N THR A 216 44.10 -4.57 0.21
CA THR A 216 45.49 -4.56 0.66
C THR A 216 46.28 -5.39 -0.34
N ASP A 217 46.82 -4.72 -1.37
CA ASP A 217 47.88 -5.27 -2.23
C ASP A 217 49.04 -5.67 -1.32
N SER A 218 49.01 -6.92 -0.89
CA SER A 218 50.10 -7.59 -0.20
C SER A 218 51.08 -8.03 -1.28
N HIS A 219 51.81 -7.04 -1.83
CA HIS A 219 53.05 -7.29 -2.52
C HIS A 219 54.05 -7.84 -1.49
N ILE A 220 54.08 -9.17 -1.39
CA ILE A 220 55.17 -9.92 -0.78
C ILE A 220 56.34 -9.86 -1.77
N ASN A 221 57.49 -9.44 -1.23
CA ASN A 221 58.80 -9.31 -1.90
C ASN A 221 59.24 -10.54 -2.70
#